data_AF-A0A5C5VG38-F1
#
_entry.id   AF-A0A5C5VG38-F1
#
_cell.length_a   1.000
_cell.length_b   1.000
_cell.length_c   1.000
_cell.angle_alpha   90.00
_cell.angle_beta   90.00
_cell.angle_gamma   90.00
#
_symmetry.space_group_name_H-M   'P 1'
#
loop_
_entity.id
_entity.type
_entity.pdbx_description
1 polymer ?
#
loop_
_entity_poly.entity_id
_entity_poly.type
_entity_poly.pdbx_seq_one_letter_code
_entity_poly.pdbx_strand_id
1 'polypeptide(L)'
;MIRLLSQSLAIFASNLPALLGIALLIYLPVNVGLNLLVDESSADEFDVAAFQAYGLSEVLFGSLAAGFATVVAARSRMAEPVRFLPALGQAMRHWPAMVGATILFNIGVTLGLVALVIPGVYLALRWALIYPSIVLDDAGVNHSFSRSTWLSQGYRWQILGFAVLGLLAVSALTMLLYLSFEWLPADLYFPAVIAIDTLVSWLSLIWPILLTLYFLEARAAVEDQDLPEEPYREPNEGDREVVADADNPFRSPQY
;
A
#
# COMPACT_ATOMS: atom_id res chain seq x y z
N MET A 1 -14.56 3.69 -9.16
CA MET A 1 -14.49 4.05 -7.72
C MET A 1 -15.23 3.03 -6.85
N ILE A 2 -16.58 3.00 -6.83
CA ILE A 2 -17.36 2.09 -5.96
C ILE A 2 -16.98 0.61 -6.14
N ARG A 3 -16.71 0.19 -7.39
CA ARG A 3 -16.27 -1.17 -7.73
C ARG A 3 -15.03 -1.64 -6.96
N LEU A 4 -14.00 -0.78 -6.84
CA LEU A 4 -12.74 -1.14 -6.18
C LEU A 4 -12.91 -1.26 -4.67
N LEU A 5 -13.68 -0.35 -4.08
CA LEU A 5 -14.03 -0.42 -2.65
C LEU A 5 -14.84 -1.68 -2.33
N SER A 6 -15.82 -2.02 -3.17
CA SER A 6 -16.59 -3.26 -2.98
C SER A 6 -15.70 -4.50 -3.13
N GLN A 7 -14.73 -4.49 -4.04
CA GLN A 7 -13.79 -5.59 -4.21
C GLN A 7 -12.82 -5.70 -3.03
N SER A 8 -12.29 -4.58 -2.51
CA SER A 8 -11.41 -4.61 -1.34
C SER A 8 -12.15 -5.12 -0.11
N LEU A 9 -13.41 -4.70 0.09
CA LEU A 9 -14.27 -5.22 1.15
C LEU A 9 -14.56 -6.72 0.97
N ALA A 10 -14.85 -7.17 -0.26
CA ALA A 10 -15.08 -8.58 -0.54
C ALA A 10 -13.83 -9.44 -0.26
N ILE A 11 -12.64 -8.96 -0.65
CA ILE A 11 -11.37 -9.63 -0.35
C ILE A 11 -11.10 -9.64 1.16
N PHE A 12 -11.37 -8.54 1.85
CA PHE A 12 -11.22 -8.47 3.30
C PHE A 12 -12.14 -9.49 3.99
N ALA A 13 -13.41 -9.53 3.59
CA ALA A 13 -14.42 -10.45 4.13
C ALA A 13 -14.14 -11.92 3.80
N SER A 14 -13.63 -12.24 2.61
CA SER A 14 -13.29 -13.62 2.23
C SER A 14 -12.01 -14.12 2.90
N ASN A 15 -11.15 -13.22 3.38
CA ASN A 15 -9.87 -13.54 4.01
C ASN A 15 -9.80 -13.16 5.50
N LEU A 16 -10.94 -13.01 6.17
CA LEU A 16 -11.00 -12.65 7.59
C LEU A 16 -10.07 -13.50 8.46
N PRO A 17 -10.01 -14.85 8.34
CA PRO A 17 -9.14 -15.64 9.20
C PRO A 17 -7.65 -15.31 9.04
N ALA A 18 -7.20 -15.06 7.81
CA ALA A 18 -5.80 -14.72 7.52
C ALA A 18 -5.46 -13.31 8.04
N LEU A 19 -6.36 -12.34 7.83
CA LEU A 19 -6.19 -10.97 8.30
C LEU A 19 -6.35 -10.83 9.82
N LEU A 20 -7.23 -11.61 10.44
CA LEU A 20 -7.31 -11.72 11.90
C LEU A 20 -6.05 -12.35 12.47
N GLY A 21 -5.49 -13.34 11.77
CA GLY A 21 -4.20 -13.93 12.13
C GLY A 21 -3.09 -12.88 12.23
N ILE A 22 -2.99 -11.94 11.28
CA ILE A 22 -1.98 -10.88 11.34
C ILE A 22 -2.27 -9.88 12.46
N ALA A 23 -3.55 -9.54 12.69
CA ALA A 23 -3.92 -8.63 13.78
C ALA A 23 -3.63 -9.20 15.16
N LEU A 24 -3.96 -10.47 15.39
CA LEU A 24 -3.72 -11.13 16.68
C LEU A 24 -2.24 -11.42 16.92
N LEU A 25 -1.48 -11.77 15.87
CA LEU A 25 -0.08 -12.13 16.01
C LEU A 25 0.85 -10.92 16.08
N ILE A 26 0.48 -9.81 15.43
CA ILE A 26 1.32 -8.62 15.32
C ILE A 26 0.70 -7.46 16.10
N TYR A 27 -0.48 -6.98 15.71
CA TYR A 27 -1.03 -5.76 16.30
C TYR A 27 -1.40 -5.91 17.77
N LEU A 28 -2.00 -7.02 18.18
CA LEU A 28 -2.39 -7.24 19.58
C LEU A 28 -1.19 -7.15 20.54
N PRO A 29 -0.11 -7.94 20.40
CA PRO A 29 1.03 -7.84 21.31
C PRO A 29 1.77 -6.49 21.21
N VAL A 30 1.81 -5.87 20.02
CA VAL A 30 2.41 -4.54 19.83
C VAL A 30 1.60 -3.49 20.58
N ASN A 31 0.28 -3.48 20.44
CA ASN A 31 -0.61 -2.55 21.12
C ASN A 31 -0.60 -2.75 22.64
N VAL A 32 -0.57 -4.00 23.12
CA VAL A 32 -0.36 -4.31 24.55
C VAL A 32 0.97 -3.71 25.02
N GLY A 33 2.06 -3.96 24.29
CA GLY A 33 3.38 -3.46 24.65
C GLY A 33 3.45 -1.93 24.68
N LEU A 34 2.90 -1.26 23.67
CA LEU A 34 2.86 0.20 23.60
C LEU A 34 2.06 0.81 24.75
N ASN A 35 0.86 0.30 25.01
CA ASN A 35 0.01 0.79 26.10
C ASN A 35 0.56 0.48 27.52
N LEU A 36 1.49 -0.47 27.66
CA LEU A 36 2.21 -0.72 28.92
C LEU A 36 3.45 0.16 29.11
N LEU A 37 4.05 0.62 28.00
CA LEU A 37 5.28 1.42 28.02
C LEU A 37 4.99 2.92 28.07
N VAL A 38 3.84 3.35 27.55
CA VAL A 38 3.43 4.75 27.50
C VAL A 38 2.54 5.05 28.70
N ASP A 39 3.03 5.91 29.59
CA ASP A 39 2.32 6.31 30.80
C ASP A 39 1.41 7.53 30.52
N GLU A 40 0.09 7.30 30.53
CA GLU A 40 -0.93 8.33 30.30
C GLU A 40 -0.98 9.41 31.40
N SER A 41 -0.27 9.24 32.52
CA SER A 41 -0.31 10.20 33.64
C SER A 41 0.35 11.56 33.35
N SER A 42 0.94 11.74 32.17
CA SER A 42 1.59 12.97 31.71
C SER A 42 0.72 13.82 30.75
N ALA A 43 -0.62 13.79 30.93
CA ALA A 43 -1.61 14.41 30.05
C ALA A 43 -1.42 15.93 29.76
N ASP A 44 -0.56 16.63 30.50
CA ASP A 44 -0.29 18.06 30.33
C ASP A 44 0.88 18.37 29.35
N GLU A 45 1.69 17.37 28.95
CA GLU A 45 2.81 17.57 28.02
C GLU A 45 2.78 16.56 26.86
N PHE A 46 3.21 16.99 25.67
CA PHE A 46 3.37 16.07 24.54
C PHE A 46 4.48 15.06 24.84
N ASP A 47 4.11 13.80 25.08
CA ASP A 47 5.07 12.73 25.31
C ASP A 47 5.78 12.34 24.00
N VAL A 48 6.97 12.91 23.82
CA VAL A 48 7.86 12.63 22.68
C VAL A 48 8.25 11.16 22.61
N ALA A 49 8.44 10.49 23.75
CA ALA A 49 8.86 9.09 23.79
C ALA A 49 7.73 8.18 23.32
N ALA A 50 6.51 8.42 23.78
CA ALA A 50 5.31 7.73 23.29
C ALA A 50 5.15 7.91 21.79
N PHE A 51 5.18 9.15 21.31
CA PHE A 51 5.06 9.45 19.89
C PHE A 51 6.11 8.69 19.04
N GLN A 52 7.37 8.66 19.49
CA GLN A 52 8.43 7.90 18.82
C GLN A 52 8.18 6.39 18.86
N ALA A 53 7.69 5.85 19.98
CA ALA A 53 7.40 4.42 20.12
C ALA A 53 6.26 3.97 19.19
N TYR A 54 5.17 4.73 19.12
CA TYR A 54 4.08 4.48 18.17
C TYR A 54 4.57 4.60 16.72
N GLY A 55 5.33 5.65 16.40
CA GLY A 55 5.88 5.85 15.05
C GLY A 55 6.82 4.73 14.61
N LEU A 56 7.72 4.28 15.50
CA LEU A 56 8.63 3.18 15.20
C LEU A 56 7.88 1.86 15.03
N SER A 57 6.89 1.59 15.89
CA SER A 57 6.04 0.42 15.78
C SER A 57 5.26 0.40 14.47
N GLU A 58 4.74 1.55 14.02
CA GLU A 58 4.04 1.64 12.75
C GLU A 58 4.98 1.38 11.56
N VAL A 59 6.20 1.94 11.60
CA VAL A 59 7.21 1.70 10.56
C VAL A 59 7.60 0.22 10.49
N LEU A 60 7.78 -0.46 11.63
CA LEU A 60 8.21 -1.85 11.68
C LEU A 60 7.06 -2.82 11.43
N PHE A 61 6.01 -2.75 12.23
CA PHE A 61 4.93 -3.73 12.24
C PHE A 61 3.82 -3.38 11.25
N GLY A 62 3.47 -2.09 11.12
CA GLY A 62 2.51 -1.61 10.13
C GLY A 62 2.96 -1.91 8.71
N SER A 63 4.26 -1.73 8.40
CA SER A 63 4.81 -2.08 7.08
C SER A 63 4.71 -3.57 6.75
N LEU A 64 4.99 -4.45 7.72
CA LEU A 64 4.84 -5.89 7.56
C LEU A 64 3.39 -6.29 7.34
N ALA A 65 2.46 -5.77 8.14
CA ALA A 65 1.04 -6.09 8.05
C ALA A 65 0.43 -5.58 6.73
N ALA A 66 0.83 -4.40 6.26
CA ALA A 66 0.42 -3.89 4.96
C ALA A 66 1.06 -4.66 3.79
N GLY A 67 2.29 -5.15 3.92
CA GLY A 67 2.89 -6.08 2.98
C GLY A 67 2.15 -7.41 2.91
N PHE A 68 1.76 -7.96 4.06
CA PHE A 68 0.91 -9.15 4.13
C PHE A 68 -0.44 -8.93 3.43
N ALA A 69 -1.11 -7.81 3.73
CA ALA A 69 -2.37 -7.45 3.09
C ALA A 69 -2.24 -7.27 1.56
N THR A 70 -1.09 -6.76 1.10
CA THR A 70 -0.75 -6.67 -0.33
C THR A 70 -0.68 -8.06 -0.98
N VAL A 71 -0.01 -9.02 -0.34
CA VAL A 71 0.06 -10.41 -0.83
C VAL A 71 -1.33 -11.05 -0.86
N VAL A 72 -2.13 -10.86 0.20
CA VAL A 72 -3.52 -11.38 0.28
C VAL A 72 -4.37 -10.82 -0.85
N ALA A 73 -4.27 -9.51 -1.11
CA ALA A 73 -5.00 -8.85 -2.18
C ALA A 73 -4.61 -9.38 -3.57
N ALA A 74 -3.31 -9.51 -3.84
CA ALA A 74 -2.81 -10.02 -5.11
C ALA A 74 -3.25 -11.47 -5.37
N ARG A 75 -3.07 -12.37 -4.40
CA ARG A 75 -3.49 -13.78 -4.52
C ARG A 75 -5.00 -13.91 -4.69
N SER A 76 -5.78 -13.18 -3.90
CA SER A 76 -7.24 -13.18 -4.04
C SER A 76 -7.69 -12.68 -5.41
N ARG A 77 -7.00 -11.70 -5.97
CA ARG A 77 -7.29 -11.17 -7.31
C ARG A 77 -6.97 -12.17 -8.42
N MET A 78 -5.94 -13.00 -8.23
CA MET A 78 -5.53 -14.08 -9.13
C MET A 78 -6.30 -15.39 -8.89
N ALA A 79 -7.33 -15.38 -8.02
CA ALA A 79 -8.07 -16.58 -7.59
C ALA A 79 -7.17 -17.69 -7.01
N GLU A 80 -6.03 -17.31 -6.43
CA GLU A 80 -5.11 -18.22 -5.77
C GLU A 80 -5.50 -18.42 -4.29
N PRO A 81 -5.26 -19.62 -3.73
CA PRO A 81 -5.55 -19.87 -2.33
C PRO A 81 -4.64 -19.04 -1.40
N VAL A 82 -5.26 -18.27 -0.51
CA VAL A 82 -4.56 -17.51 0.53
C VAL A 82 -4.24 -18.42 1.71
N ARG A 83 -2.95 -18.69 1.91
CA ARG A 83 -2.43 -19.42 3.09
C ARG A 83 -1.60 -18.47 3.93
N PHE A 84 -1.84 -18.46 5.24
CA PHE A 84 -1.21 -17.51 6.18
C PHE A 84 0.32 -17.55 6.13
N LEU A 85 0.94 -18.72 6.38
CA LEU A 85 2.40 -18.83 6.44
C LEU A 85 3.11 -18.46 5.13
N PRO A 86 2.69 -18.95 3.95
CA PRO A 86 3.27 -18.51 2.68
C PRO A 86 3.13 -17.01 2.42
N ALA A 87 1.98 -16.41 2.75
CA ALA A 87 1.76 -14.98 2.54
C ALA A 87 2.62 -14.14 3.51
N LEU A 88 2.72 -14.56 4.77
CA LEU A 88 3.61 -13.95 5.75
C LEU A 88 5.07 -14.10 5.35
N GLY A 89 5.50 -15.26 4.87
CA GLY A 89 6.86 -15.48 4.38
C GLY A 89 7.22 -14.57 3.21
N GLN A 90 6.29 -14.35 2.28
CA GLN A 90 6.47 -13.42 1.17
C GLN A 90 6.55 -11.97 1.64
N ALA A 91 5.71 -11.55 2.59
CA ALA A 91 5.79 -10.22 3.19
C ALA A 91 7.10 -10.01 3.96
N MET A 92 7.51 -10.99 4.77
CA MET A 92 8.77 -10.98 5.54
C MET A 92 10.00 -10.91 4.64
N ARG A 93 9.98 -11.57 3.47
CA ARG A 93 11.07 -11.49 2.49
C ARG A 93 11.34 -10.05 2.05
N HIS A 94 10.28 -9.27 1.89
CA HIS A 94 10.32 -7.89 1.42
C HIS A 94 10.35 -6.84 2.52
N TRP A 95 10.12 -7.27 3.76
CA TRP A 95 9.97 -6.40 4.91
C TRP A 95 11.10 -5.38 5.08
N PRO A 96 12.40 -5.71 4.94
CA PRO A 96 13.48 -4.72 5.06
C PRO A 96 13.39 -3.61 4.00
N ALA A 97 13.03 -3.96 2.77
CA ALA A 97 12.84 -2.98 1.69
C ALA A 97 11.60 -2.11 1.96
N MET A 98 10.52 -2.69 2.48
CA MET A 98 9.31 -1.96 2.85
C MET A 98 9.61 -0.96 3.98
N VAL A 99 10.28 -1.38 5.05
CA VAL A 99 10.72 -0.50 6.15
C VAL A 99 11.55 0.67 5.63
N GLY A 100 12.57 0.39 4.80
CA GLY A 100 13.41 1.44 4.21
C GLY A 100 12.62 2.41 3.33
N ALA A 101 11.66 1.90 2.56
CA ALA A 101 10.78 2.72 1.75
C ALA A 101 9.80 3.54 2.59
N THR A 102 9.24 2.99 3.67
CA THR A 102 8.36 3.72 4.61
C THR A 102 9.09 4.86 5.29
N ILE A 103 10.34 4.66 5.71
CA ILE A 103 11.17 5.73 6.29
C ILE A 103 11.39 6.84 5.26
N LEU A 104 11.80 6.50 4.04
CA LEU A 104 12.05 7.50 2.99
C LEU A 104 10.77 8.23 2.57
N PHE A 105 9.64 7.51 2.51
CA PHE A 105 8.31 8.07 2.28
C PHE A 105 7.96 9.09 3.35
N ASN A 106 8.07 8.72 4.64
CA ASN A 106 7.72 9.59 5.75
C ASN A 106 8.60 10.84 5.78
N ILE A 107 9.91 10.71 5.55
CA ILE A 107 10.83 11.86 5.47
C ILE A 107 10.42 12.79 4.32
N GLY A 108 10.22 12.25 3.11
CA GLY A 108 9.89 13.06 1.94
C GLY A 108 8.53 13.76 2.09
N VAL A 109 7.50 13.06 2.56
CA VAL A 109 6.16 13.62 2.76
C VAL A 109 6.17 14.66 3.87
N THR A 110 6.84 14.39 4.99
CA THR A 110 6.93 15.33 6.12
C THR A 110 7.65 16.60 5.70
N LEU A 111 8.81 16.50 5.03
CA LEU A 111 9.51 17.68 4.50
C LEU A 111 8.66 18.44 3.49
N GLY A 112 7.93 17.72 2.64
CA GLY A 112 6.98 18.31 1.70
C GLY A 112 5.90 19.11 2.42
N LEU A 113 5.24 18.52 3.42
CA LEU A 113 4.18 19.16 4.22
C LEU A 113 4.68 20.37 5.02
N VAL A 114 5.88 20.27 5.61
CA VAL A 114 6.53 21.36 6.36
C VAL A 114 6.86 22.53 5.43
N ALA A 115 7.34 22.26 4.22
CA ALA A 115 7.58 23.31 3.24
C ALA A 115 6.27 23.95 2.78
N LEU A 116 5.32 23.14 2.30
CA LEU A 116 3.99 23.56 1.83
C LEU A 116 3.04 22.34 1.82
N VAL A 117 1.79 22.51 2.27
CA VAL A 117 0.81 21.41 2.33
C VAL A 117 0.58 20.73 0.97
N ILE A 118 0.44 21.52 -0.11
CA ILE A 118 0.15 21.01 -1.46
C ILE A 118 1.24 20.05 -1.99
N PRO A 119 2.54 20.41 -2.02
CA PRO A 119 3.58 19.50 -2.47
C PRO A 119 3.74 18.28 -1.57
N GLY A 120 3.51 18.38 -0.25
CA GLY A 120 3.50 17.23 0.64
C GLY A 120 2.43 16.19 0.27
N VAL A 121 1.19 16.65 0.06
CA VAL A 121 0.09 15.80 -0.41
C VAL A 121 0.40 15.22 -1.79
N TYR A 122 0.90 16.04 -2.71
CA TYR A 122 1.27 15.58 -4.06
C TYR A 122 2.33 14.47 -4.03
N LEU A 123 3.30 14.55 -3.13
CA LEU A 123 4.33 13.54 -2.94
C LEU A 123 3.74 12.23 -2.40
N ALA A 124 2.86 12.32 -1.39
CA ALA A 124 2.16 11.16 -0.85
C ALA A 124 1.37 10.42 -1.92
N LEU A 125 0.68 11.15 -2.81
CA LEU A 125 -0.08 10.55 -3.92
C LEU A 125 0.80 9.87 -4.97
N ARG A 126 1.99 10.42 -5.25
CA ARG A 126 2.97 9.80 -6.17
C ARG A 126 3.50 8.48 -5.64
N TRP A 127 3.56 8.34 -4.33
CA TRP A 127 4.22 7.22 -3.64
C TRP A 127 3.24 6.25 -2.99
N ALA A 128 1.95 6.39 -3.26
CA ALA A 128 0.90 5.54 -2.69
C ALA A 128 1.02 4.05 -3.09
N LEU A 129 1.72 3.72 -4.17
CA LEU A 129 1.81 2.36 -4.72
C LEU A 129 3.19 1.72 -4.50
N ILE A 130 3.98 2.22 -3.54
CA ILE A 130 5.31 1.67 -3.22
C ILE A 130 5.22 0.20 -2.79
N TYR A 131 4.30 -0.12 -1.88
CA TYR A 131 4.22 -1.46 -1.28
C TYR A 131 3.92 -2.56 -2.30
N PRO A 132 2.88 -2.44 -3.16
CA PRO A 132 2.67 -3.41 -4.21
C PRO A 132 3.82 -3.43 -5.24
N SER A 133 4.48 -2.30 -5.49
CA SER A 133 5.67 -2.30 -6.37
C SER A 133 6.82 -3.14 -5.78
N ILE A 134 7.07 -3.06 -4.47
CA ILE A 134 8.11 -3.86 -3.80
C ILE A 134 7.70 -5.34 -3.78
N VAL A 135 6.47 -5.63 -3.36
CA VAL A 135 6.02 -7.00 -3.08
C VAL A 135 5.74 -7.81 -4.35
N LEU A 136 5.17 -7.18 -5.38
CA LEU A 136 4.70 -7.87 -6.59
C LEU A 136 5.68 -7.79 -7.76
N ASP A 137 6.42 -6.69 -7.88
CA ASP A 137 7.43 -6.51 -8.95
C ASP A 137 8.86 -6.78 -8.43
N ASP A 138 9.03 -7.26 -7.19
CA ASP A 138 10.33 -7.45 -6.51
C ASP A 138 11.23 -6.18 -6.59
N ALA A 139 10.63 -4.99 -6.61
CA ALA A 139 11.35 -3.75 -6.80
C ALA A 139 12.16 -3.38 -5.54
N GLY A 140 13.44 -3.02 -5.74
CA GLY A 140 14.24 -2.39 -4.69
C GLY A 140 13.68 -1.01 -4.28
N VAL A 141 14.11 -0.52 -3.12
CA VAL A 141 13.60 0.73 -2.50
C VAL A 141 13.50 1.86 -3.52
N ASN A 142 14.61 2.30 -4.12
CA ASN A 142 14.60 3.44 -5.05
C ASN A 142 13.71 3.21 -6.29
N HIS A 143 13.74 2.00 -6.84
CA HIS A 143 12.96 1.66 -8.04
C HIS A 143 11.45 1.70 -7.75
N SER A 144 11.03 1.31 -6.55
CA SER A 144 9.62 1.32 -6.13
C SER A 144 9.01 2.74 -6.15
N PHE A 145 9.78 3.77 -5.79
CA PHE A 145 9.32 5.16 -5.82
C PHE A 145 9.09 5.64 -7.26
N SER A 146 10.01 5.33 -8.17
CA SER A 146 9.89 5.66 -9.59
C SER A 146 8.71 4.94 -10.23
N ARG A 147 8.57 3.62 -9.98
CA ARG A 147 7.47 2.80 -10.49
C ARG A 147 6.11 3.29 -9.97
N SER A 148 5.99 3.58 -8.67
CA SER A 148 4.78 4.16 -8.07
C SER A 148 4.43 5.52 -8.70
N THR A 149 5.44 6.36 -8.96
CA THR A 149 5.23 7.69 -9.55
C THR A 149 4.71 7.60 -10.98
N TRP A 150 5.15 6.59 -11.74
CA TRP A 150 4.70 6.33 -13.09
C TRP A 150 3.28 5.73 -13.11
N LEU A 151 3.01 4.69 -12.32
CA LEU A 151 1.69 4.05 -12.26
C LEU A 151 0.59 4.94 -11.68
N SER A 152 0.93 5.86 -10.77
CA SER A 152 -0.06 6.78 -10.20
C SER A 152 -0.49 7.90 -11.15
N GLN A 153 0.13 8.04 -12.33
CA GLN A 153 -0.26 9.04 -13.32
C GLN A 153 -1.70 8.78 -13.79
N GLY A 154 -2.53 9.84 -13.80
CA GLY A 154 -3.96 9.73 -14.14
C GLY A 154 -4.89 9.30 -12.99
N TYR A 155 -4.38 8.66 -11.93
CA TYR A 155 -5.22 8.13 -10.84
C TYR A 155 -5.12 8.89 -9.52
N ARG A 156 -4.26 9.92 -9.43
CA ARG A 156 -3.95 10.66 -8.18
C ARG A 156 -5.18 11.21 -7.46
N TRP A 157 -6.15 11.75 -8.19
CA TRP A 157 -7.38 12.30 -7.61
C TRP A 157 -8.27 11.23 -6.99
N GLN A 158 -8.28 10.03 -7.58
CA GLN A 158 -9.03 8.92 -7.04
C GLN A 158 -8.36 8.39 -5.77
N ILE A 159 -7.04 8.23 -5.81
CA ILE A 159 -6.23 7.86 -4.63
C ILE A 159 -6.42 8.89 -3.51
N LEU A 160 -6.41 10.18 -3.82
CA LEU A 160 -6.67 11.27 -2.86
C LEU A 160 -8.07 11.16 -2.26
N GLY A 161 -9.09 10.99 -3.10
CA GLY A 161 -10.48 10.83 -2.63
C GLY A 161 -10.62 9.65 -1.67
N PHE A 162 -10.00 8.50 -2.00
CA PHE A 162 -9.96 7.36 -1.11
C PHE A 162 -9.19 7.63 0.19
N ALA A 163 -8.07 8.34 0.12
CA ALA A 163 -7.24 8.61 1.29
C ALA A 163 -7.98 9.50 2.28
N VAL A 164 -8.64 10.55 1.77
CA VAL A 164 -9.48 11.44 2.58
C VAL A 164 -10.67 10.69 3.16
N LEU A 165 -11.41 9.92 2.36
CA LEU A 165 -12.57 9.17 2.85
C LEU A 165 -12.18 8.11 3.89
N GLY A 166 -11.08 7.38 3.65
CA GLY A 166 -10.55 6.39 4.59
C GLY A 166 -10.11 7.04 5.90
N LEU A 167 -9.36 8.15 5.81
CA LEU A 167 -8.95 8.93 6.98
C LEU A 167 -10.16 9.39 7.80
N LEU A 168 -11.18 9.98 7.14
CA LEU A 168 -12.38 10.45 7.83
C LEU A 168 -13.17 9.29 8.46
N ALA A 169 -13.31 8.17 7.76
CA ALA A 169 -14.04 7.01 8.24
C ALA A 169 -13.36 6.38 9.47
N VAL A 170 -12.04 6.16 9.41
CA VAL A 170 -11.27 5.63 10.55
C VAL A 170 -11.30 6.62 11.71
N SER A 171 -11.06 7.91 11.46
CA SER A 171 -11.08 8.93 12.52
C SER A 171 -12.45 9.01 13.21
N ALA A 172 -13.55 8.97 12.44
CA ALA A 172 -14.89 8.99 12.99
C ALA A 172 -15.20 7.72 13.79
N LEU A 173 -14.80 6.55 13.31
CA LEU A 173 -14.95 5.28 14.01
C LEU A 173 -14.18 5.29 15.33
N THR A 174 -12.90 5.67 15.29
CA THR A 174 -12.03 5.76 16.48
C THR A 174 -12.61 6.74 17.49
N MET A 175 -13.01 7.93 17.06
CA MET A 175 -13.67 8.92 17.93
C MET A 175 -14.93 8.35 18.59
N LEU A 176 -15.80 7.67 17.83
CA LEU A 176 -17.01 7.06 18.38
C LEU A 176 -16.69 5.96 19.41
N LEU A 177 -15.70 5.12 19.13
CA LEU A 177 -15.27 4.05 20.05
C LEU A 177 -14.71 4.65 21.35
N TYR A 178 -13.89 5.68 21.28
CA TYR A 178 -13.33 6.32 22.48
C TYR A 178 -14.37 7.11 23.28
N LEU A 179 -15.40 7.69 22.65
CA LEU A 179 -16.53 8.31 23.37
C LEU A 179 -17.31 7.30 24.23
N SER A 180 -17.26 6.01 23.90
CA SER A 180 -17.94 4.99 24.71
C SER A 180 -17.30 4.75 26.09
N PHE A 181 -16.09 5.27 26.34
CA PHE A 181 -15.36 5.11 27.61
C PHE A 181 -16.05 5.77 28.79
N GLU A 182 -16.82 6.83 28.55
CA GLU A 182 -17.61 7.50 29.60
C GLU A 182 -18.58 6.54 30.30
N TRP A 183 -18.99 5.48 29.62
CA TRP A 183 -19.96 4.49 30.09
C TRP A 183 -19.30 3.21 30.60
N LEU A 184 -17.97 3.13 30.53
CA LEU A 184 -17.21 1.93 30.84
C LEU A 184 -16.65 2.03 32.28
N PRO A 185 -16.65 0.93 33.05
CA PRO A 185 -15.92 0.84 34.31
C PRO A 185 -14.41 1.03 34.10
N ALA A 186 -13.74 1.74 35.03
CA ALA A 186 -12.32 2.08 34.91
C ALA A 186 -11.38 0.85 34.84
N ASP A 187 -11.76 -0.26 35.46
CA ASP A 187 -11.03 -1.53 35.41
C ASP A 187 -11.02 -2.18 34.01
N LEU A 188 -11.95 -1.77 33.14
CA LEU A 188 -12.04 -2.24 31.76
C LEU A 188 -11.39 -1.30 30.74
N TYR A 189 -10.85 -0.14 31.16
CA TYR A 189 -10.27 0.84 30.23
C TYR A 189 -9.09 0.26 29.47
N PHE A 190 -8.11 -0.28 30.20
CA PHE A 190 -6.91 -0.87 29.60
C PHE A 190 -7.21 -1.95 28.54
N PRO A 191 -8.01 -3.00 28.84
CA PRO A 191 -8.36 -3.99 27.81
C PRO A 191 -9.22 -3.41 26.69
N ALA A 192 -10.05 -2.39 26.95
CA ALA A 192 -10.85 -1.75 25.91
C ALA A 192 -10.01 -0.94 24.92
N VAL A 193 -9.02 -0.16 25.39
CA VAL A 193 -8.08 0.58 24.53
C VAL A 193 -7.35 -0.39 23.60
N ILE A 194 -6.77 -1.45 24.16
CA ILE A 194 -6.05 -2.47 23.37
C ILE A 194 -6.98 -3.11 22.33
N ALA A 195 -8.22 -3.44 22.70
CA ALA A 195 -9.18 -4.04 21.79
C ALA A 195 -9.54 -3.08 20.65
N ILE A 196 -9.74 -1.79 20.95
CA ILE A 196 -10.06 -0.74 19.97
C ILE A 196 -8.89 -0.50 19.03
N ASP A 197 -7.68 -0.28 19.55
CA ASP A 197 -6.49 -0.07 18.73
C ASP A 197 -6.24 -1.26 17.82
N THR A 198 -6.39 -2.48 18.34
CA THR A 198 -6.21 -3.71 17.54
C THR A 198 -7.29 -3.85 16.47
N LEU A 199 -8.54 -3.51 16.80
CA LEU A 199 -9.65 -3.50 15.84
C LEU A 199 -9.41 -2.47 14.74
N VAL A 200 -8.99 -1.25 15.09
CA VAL A 200 -8.70 -0.16 14.15
C VAL A 200 -7.54 -0.54 13.24
N SER A 201 -6.45 -1.08 13.77
CA SER A 201 -5.30 -1.54 12.96
C SER A 201 -5.70 -2.68 12.02
N TRP A 202 -6.56 -3.60 12.46
CA TRP A 202 -7.09 -4.66 11.62
C TRP A 202 -7.97 -4.13 10.48
N LEU A 203 -8.91 -3.23 10.78
CA LEU A 203 -9.78 -2.61 9.76
C LEU A 203 -8.97 -1.77 8.77
N SER A 204 -7.89 -1.14 9.23
CA SER A 204 -6.99 -0.34 8.40
C SER A 204 -6.25 -1.15 7.33
N LEU A 205 -6.19 -2.48 7.45
CA LEU A 205 -5.66 -3.36 6.40
C LEU A 205 -6.47 -3.32 5.10
N ILE A 206 -7.68 -2.75 5.10
CA ILE A 206 -8.42 -2.47 3.87
C ILE A 206 -7.65 -1.53 2.93
N TRP A 207 -6.84 -0.62 3.50
CA TRP A 207 -6.11 0.39 2.75
C TRP A 207 -5.04 -0.21 1.82
N PRO A 208 -4.08 -1.02 2.29
CA PRO A 208 -3.13 -1.70 1.41
C PRO A 208 -3.80 -2.67 0.42
N ILE A 209 -4.93 -3.30 0.78
CA ILE A 209 -5.70 -4.13 -0.16
C ILE A 209 -6.22 -3.27 -1.32
N LEU A 210 -6.86 -2.14 -1.01
CA LEU A 210 -7.39 -1.21 -2.00
C LEU A 210 -6.29 -0.65 -2.90
N LEU A 211 -5.15 -0.23 -2.32
CA LEU A 211 -4.00 0.27 -3.08
C LEU A 211 -3.39 -0.81 -3.98
N THR A 212 -3.40 -2.07 -3.55
CA THR A 212 -2.93 -3.19 -4.38
C THR A 212 -3.85 -3.45 -5.56
N LEU A 213 -5.17 -3.41 -5.37
CA LEU A 213 -6.11 -3.52 -6.49
C LEU A 213 -5.95 -2.36 -7.48
N TYR A 214 -5.76 -1.15 -6.96
CA TYR A 214 -5.43 0.02 -7.76
C TYR A 214 -4.15 -0.16 -8.56
N PHE A 215 -3.10 -0.67 -7.93
CA PHE A 215 -1.84 -0.97 -8.58
C PHE A 215 -2.04 -1.98 -9.71
N LEU A 216 -2.80 -3.05 -9.49
CA LEU A 216 -3.04 -4.07 -10.53
C LEU A 216 -3.84 -3.51 -11.71
N GLU A 217 -4.86 -2.67 -11.47
CA GLU A 217 -5.61 -2.00 -12.55
C GLU A 217 -4.72 -1.00 -13.30
N ALA A 218 -3.95 -0.17 -12.59
CA ALA A 218 -3.03 0.79 -13.21
C ALA A 218 -1.95 0.08 -14.03
N ARG A 219 -1.38 -1.01 -13.51
CA ARG A 219 -0.36 -1.80 -14.20
C ARG A 219 -0.91 -2.39 -15.49
N ALA A 220 -2.09 -3.00 -15.45
CA ALA A 220 -2.74 -3.54 -16.64
C ALA A 220 -3.04 -2.45 -17.68
N ALA A 221 -3.52 -1.28 -17.25
CA ALA A 221 -3.87 -0.19 -18.17
C ALA A 221 -2.66 0.42 -18.89
N VAL A 222 -1.48 0.41 -18.26
CA VAL A 222 -0.27 0.97 -18.89
C VAL A 222 0.48 -0.09 -19.70
N GLU A 223 0.57 -1.33 -19.22
CA GLU A 223 1.24 -2.41 -19.97
C GLU A 223 0.49 -2.79 -21.26
N ASP A 224 -0.84 -2.63 -21.30
CA ASP A 224 -1.64 -2.81 -22.51
C ASP A 224 -1.39 -1.71 -23.56
N GLN A 225 -0.92 -0.51 -23.13
CA GLN A 225 -0.55 0.59 -24.04
C GLN A 225 0.85 0.41 -24.64
N ASP A 226 1.72 -0.40 -24.03
CA ASP A 226 3.08 -0.69 -24.51
C ASP A 226 3.12 -1.86 -25.52
N LEU A 227 1.99 -2.53 -25.78
CA LEU A 227 1.87 -3.54 -26.83
C LEU A 227 1.74 -2.86 -28.20
N PRO A 228 2.64 -3.10 -29.16
CA PRO A 228 2.44 -2.65 -30.53
C PRO A 228 1.12 -3.23 -31.07
N GLU A 229 0.24 -2.40 -31.62
CA GLU A 229 -1.11 -2.79 -32.08
C GLU A 229 -1.12 -3.82 -33.24
N GLU A 230 0.03 -4.23 -33.76
CA GLU A 230 0.10 -5.28 -34.77
C GLU A 230 0.94 -6.46 -34.28
N PRO A 231 0.41 -7.70 -34.31
CA PRO A 231 1.27 -8.87 -34.22
C PRO A 231 2.25 -8.79 -35.39
N TYR A 232 3.55 -8.85 -35.10
CA TYR A 232 4.60 -8.93 -36.12
C TYR A 232 4.19 -9.96 -37.18
N ARG A 233 3.75 -9.46 -38.33
CA ARG A 233 3.58 -10.26 -39.53
C ARG A 233 4.99 -10.43 -40.06
N GLU A 234 5.46 -11.68 -40.11
CA GLU A 234 6.59 -11.96 -41.00
C GLU A 234 6.21 -11.43 -42.39
N PRO A 235 7.02 -10.56 -43.00
CA PRO A 235 6.78 -10.11 -44.36
C PRO A 235 6.64 -11.36 -45.23
N ASN A 236 5.54 -11.47 -45.99
CA ASN A 236 5.46 -12.56 -46.95
C ASN A 236 6.64 -12.41 -47.91
N GLU A 237 7.18 -13.52 -48.38
CA GLU A 237 8.33 -13.50 -49.30
C GLU A 237 8.06 -12.70 -50.59
N GLY A 238 6.78 -12.43 -50.90
CA GLY A 238 6.33 -11.58 -52.00
C GLY A 238 6.19 -10.08 -51.69
N ASP A 239 6.30 -9.64 -50.43
CA ASP A 239 6.22 -8.22 -50.02
C ASP A 239 7.61 -7.55 -49.95
N ARG A 240 8.69 -8.31 -50.20
CA ARG A 240 10.06 -7.80 -50.31
C ARG A 240 10.26 -7.09 -51.64
N GLU A 241 9.80 -5.85 -51.77
CA GLU A 241 10.26 -4.99 -52.85
C GLU A 241 11.68 -4.50 -52.55
N VAL A 242 12.62 -4.83 -53.44
CA VAL A 242 13.98 -4.26 -53.42
C VAL A 242 13.86 -2.78 -53.81
N VAL A 243 13.71 -1.92 -52.82
CA VAL A 243 13.79 -0.48 -53.03
C VAL A 243 15.26 -0.12 -53.25
N ALA A 244 15.66 -0.03 -54.51
CA ALA A 244 16.93 0.57 -54.88
C ALA A 244 16.84 2.07 -54.56
N ASP A 245 17.50 2.49 -53.48
CA ASP A 245 17.66 3.90 -53.12
C ASP A 245 18.53 4.59 -54.19
N ALA A 246 17.87 5.26 -55.14
CA ALA A 246 18.53 5.92 -56.26
C ALA A 246 19.47 7.05 -55.81
N ASP A 247 19.30 7.54 -54.58
CA ASP A 247 20.10 8.62 -54.00
C ASP A 247 21.29 8.11 -53.18
N ASN A 248 21.43 6.79 -52.96
CA ASN A 248 22.54 6.23 -52.18
C ASN A 248 23.03 4.86 -52.70
N PRO A 249 23.97 4.82 -53.66
CA PRO A 249 24.44 3.58 -54.30
C PRO A 249 25.26 2.64 -53.40
N PHE A 250 25.49 2.98 -52.12
CA PHE A 250 26.28 2.18 -51.18
C PHE A 250 25.49 1.52 -50.05
N ARG A 251 24.16 1.68 -50.00
CA ARG A 251 23.33 0.95 -49.04
C ARG A 251 23.10 -0.48 -49.52
N SER A 252 23.49 -1.47 -48.71
CA SER A 252 23.13 -2.87 -48.95
C SER A 252 21.61 -3.03 -48.98
N PRO A 253 21.04 -3.84 -49.90
CA PRO A 253 19.61 -4.11 -49.94
C PRO A 253 19.13 -4.62 -48.58
N GLN A 254 18.09 -4.00 -48.03
CA GLN A 254 17.45 -4.51 -46.81
C GLN A 254 16.41 -5.57 -47.22
N TYR A 255 16.47 -6.72 -46.53
CA TYR A 255 15.59 -7.88 -46.72
C TYR A 255 14.34 -7.80 -45.84
#